data_AF-A0A931A4C0-F1
#
_entry.id   AF-A0A931A4C0-F1
#
_cell.length_a   1.000
_cell.length_b   1.000
_cell.length_c   1.000
_cell.angle_alpha   90.00
_cell.angle_beta   90.00
_cell.angle_gamma   90.00
#
_symmetry.space_group_name_H-M   'P 1'
#
loop_
_entity.id
_entity.type
_entity.pdbx_description
1 polymer ?
#
loop_
_entity_poly.entity_id
_entity_poly.type
_entity_poly.pdbx_seq_one_letter_code
_entity_poly.pdbx_strand_id
1 'polypeptide(L)'
;MSDSLILRSDETADVVDSTNEVRDHVVRTLAGYIELSATMREFEDAFSTQVLHKAHRLHELIEERRRLEGECERIRKTIERGGYSRAEELENDVRAVLAPPGDEDEAGGGPPIADRPPADLDDDLDAAMKEGIVRAFKHVVLPRVHADTSDTPYSIFEVAYSAYKSQDYVIMEAFVIQYRGAVGPSGKSGVLLTRAQLVSRLAEYRAAAQRLDARYQALRRNTTEEELRAPEQTLLRMRGQNEKFRQAILAENERLRELRLRLQALAEGTVR
;
A
#
# COMPACT_ATOMS: atom_id res chain seq x y z
N MET A 1 42.75 -5.84 -45.64
CA MET A 1 41.60 -6.60 -45.07
C MET A 1 41.54 -6.56 -43.54
N SER A 2 42.60 -6.13 -42.84
CA SER A 2 42.59 -6.02 -41.37
C SER A 2 41.83 -4.81 -40.82
N ASP A 3 41.82 -3.66 -41.52
CA ASP A 3 41.11 -2.45 -41.06
C ASP A 3 39.58 -2.59 -41.02
N SER A 4 38.99 -3.38 -41.92
CA SER A 4 37.54 -3.60 -41.96
C SER A 4 37.03 -4.48 -40.81
N LEU A 5 37.89 -5.30 -40.20
CA LEU A 5 37.54 -6.15 -39.06
C LEU A 5 37.73 -5.41 -37.74
N ILE A 6 38.73 -4.52 -37.66
CA ILE A 6 38.99 -3.67 -36.49
C ILE A 6 37.88 -2.62 -36.35
N LEU A 7 37.49 -1.92 -37.43
CA LEU A 7 36.39 -0.95 -37.41
C LEU A 7 35.03 -1.58 -37.04
N ARG A 8 34.78 -2.83 -37.46
CA ARG A 8 33.55 -3.57 -37.09
C ARG A 8 33.55 -4.04 -35.64
N SER A 9 34.72 -4.25 -35.04
CA SER A 9 34.86 -4.63 -33.64
C SER A 9 34.58 -3.43 -32.71
N ASP A 10 35.06 -2.25 -33.08
CA ASP A 10 34.89 -0.99 -32.33
C ASP A 10 33.41 -0.59 -32.26
N GLU A 11 32.72 -0.58 -33.41
CA GLU A 11 31.29 -0.23 -33.45
C GLU A 11 30.38 -1.20 -32.68
N THR A 12 30.79 -2.47 -32.54
CA THR A 12 30.03 -3.43 -31.71
C THR A 12 30.31 -3.26 -30.23
N ALA A 13 31.52 -2.84 -29.86
CA ALA A 13 31.87 -2.52 -28.48
C ALA A 13 31.06 -1.30 -28.01
N ASP A 14 30.97 -0.25 -28.82
CA ASP A 14 30.18 0.95 -28.51
C ASP A 14 28.71 0.66 -28.19
N VAL A 15 28.08 -0.24 -28.95
CA VAL A 15 26.68 -0.62 -28.73
C VAL A 15 26.53 -1.48 -27.47
N VAL A 16 27.50 -2.34 -27.18
CA VAL A 16 27.54 -3.13 -25.93
C VAL A 16 27.67 -2.20 -24.73
N ASP A 17 28.59 -1.26 -24.76
CA ASP A 17 28.82 -0.28 -23.69
C ASP A 17 27.58 0.59 -23.48
N SER A 18 27.02 1.14 -24.56
CA SER A 18 25.75 1.88 -24.52
C SER A 18 24.60 1.05 -23.92
N THR A 19 24.56 -0.26 -24.19
CA THR A 19 23.51 -1.15 -23.64
C THR A 19 23.72 -1.38 -22.15
N ASN A 20 24.97 -1.53 -21.71
CA ASN A 20 25.30 -1.68 -20.30
C ASN A 20 25.07 -0.38 -19.51
N GLU A 21 25.33 0.79 -20.09
CA GLU A 21 24.99 2.08 -19.48
C GLU A 21 23.47 2.21 -19.22
N VAL A 22 22.65 1.87 -20.23
CA VAL A 22 21.19 1.90 -20.08
C VAL A 22 20.73 0.85 -19.07
N ARG A 23 21.33 -0.35 -19.06
CA ARG A 23 21.05 -1.37 -18.05
C ARG A 23 21.34 -0.83 -16.64
N ASP A 24 22.49 -0.20 -16.44
CA ASP A 24 22.88 0.30 -15.12
C ASP A 24 21.96 1.44 -14.67
N HIS A 25 21.47 2.26 -15.60
CA HIS A 25 20.39 3.20 -15.34
C HIS A 25 19.10 2.50 -14.88
N VAL A 26 18.63 1.48 -15.60
CA VAL A 26 17.45 0.68 -15.21
C VAL A 26 17.62 0.10 -13.81
N VAL A 27 18.79 -0.48 -13.51
CA VAL A 27 19.07 -1.06 -12.19
C VAL A 27 19.02 -0.01 -11.09
N ARG A 28 19.62 1.18 -11.30
CA ARG A 28 19.58 2.27 -10.33
C ARG A 28 18.17 2.82 -10.12
N THR A 29 17.41 3.05 -11.20
CA THR A 29 16.03 3.53 -11.09
C THR A 29 15.14 2.50 -10.39
N LEU A 30 15.31 1.21 -10.69
CA LEU A 30 14.56 0.14 -10.03
C LEU A 30 14.86 0.06 -8.53
N ALA A 31 16.13 0.19 -8.14
CA ALA A 31 16.51 0.25 -6.73
C ALA A 31 15.82 1.43 -6.01
N GLY A 32 15.87 2.63 -6.60
CA GLY A 32 15.17 3.81 -6.06
C GLY A 32 13.66 3.63 -5.99
N TYR A 33 13.05 2.95 -6.98
CA TYR A 33 11.64 2.59 -6.95
C TYR A 33 11.30 1.66 -5.78
N ILE A 34 12.11 0.61 -5.58
CA ILE A 34 11.91 -0.35 -4.47
C ILE A 34 11.98 0.36 -3.13
N GLU A 35 13.01 1.17 -2.89
CA GLU A 35 13.19 1.95 -1.66
C GLU A 35 12.02 2.90 -1.40
N LEU A 36 11.61 3.64 -2.44
CA LEU A 36 10.49 4.57 -2.33
C LEU A 36 9.17 3.83 -2.05
N SER A 37 8.93 2.72 -2.73
CA SER A 37 7.70 1.92 -2.53
C SER A 37 7.63 1.33 -1.12
N ALA A 38 8.75 0.85 -0.58
CA ALA A 38 8.84 0.36 0.79
C ALA A 38 8.55 1.48 1.80
N THR A 39 9.16 2.65 1.59
CA THR A 39 8.92 3.83 2.43
C THR A 39 7.45 4.25 2.43
N MET A 40 6.81 4.31 1.26
CA MET A 40 5.38 4.65 1.17
C MET A 40 4.49 3.65 1.92
N ARG A 41 4.80 2.36 1.81
CA ARG A 41 4.05 1.32 2.52
C ARG A 41 4.18 1.44 4.03
N GLU A 42 5.37 1.73 4.54
CA GLU A 42 5.57 2.01 5.97
C GLU A 42 4.72 3.20 6.44
N PHE A 43 4.59 4.24 5.61
CA PHE A 43 3.70 5.37 5.90
C PHE A 43 2.23 5.01 5.89
N GLU A 44 1.78 4.25 4.90
CA GLU A 44 0.39 3.79 4.81
C GLU A 44 0.00 2.90 6.00
N ASP A 45 0.87 1.96 6.37
CA ASP A 45 0.67 1.09 7.53
C ASP A 45 0.63 1.88 8.84
N ALA A 46 1.55 2.85 8.99
CA ALA A 46 1.58 3.75 10.13
C ALA A 46 0.32 4.61 10.19
N PHE A 47 -0.11 5.21 9.08
CA PHE A 47 -1.31 6.03 9.02
C PHE A 47 -2.58 5.22 9.34
N SER A 48 -2.73 4.05 8.74
CA SER A 48 -3.86 3.16 8.97
C SER A 48 -3.98 2.78 10.46
N THR A 49 -2.88 2.31 11.05
CA THR A 49 -2.85 1.83 12.43
C THR A 49 -2.94 2.96 13.45
N GLN A 50 -2.25 4.07 13.20
CA GLN A 50 -2.11 5.15 14.19
C GLN A 50 -3.23 6.17 14.10
N VAL A 51 -3.82 6.38 12.93
CA VAL A 51 -4.78 7.46 12.66
C VAL A 51 -6.13 6.89 12.26
N LEU A 52 -6.23 6.14 11.17
CA LEU A 52 -7.51 5.78 10.55
C LEU A 52 -8.38 4.90 11.46
N HIS A 53 -7.85 3.77 11.95
CA HIS A 53 -8.60 2.89 12.84
C HIS A 53 -9.01 3.58 14.15
N LYS A 54 -8.17 4.48 14.67
CA LYS A 54 -8.45 5.23 15.91
C LYS A 54 -9.48 6.32 15.70
N ALA A 55 -9.44 7.02 14.57
CA ALA A 55 -10.44 8.00 14.20
C ALA A 55 -11.81 7.33 14.01
N HIS A 56 -11.85 6.17 13.34
CA HIS A 56 -13.09 5.40 13.17
C HIS A 56 -13.67 4.97 14.52
N ARG A 57 -12.84 4.39 15.40
CA ARG A 57 -13.29 4.02 16.75
C ARG A 57 -13.79 5.20 17.56
N LEU A 58 -13.12 6.35 17.49
CA LEU A 58 -13.58 7.56 18.18
C LEU A 58 -14.93 8.01 17.63
N HIS A 59 -15.13 7.94 16.31
CA HIS A 59 -16.40 8.29 15.67
C HIS A 59 -17.54 7.38 16.14
N GLU A 60 -17.34 6.06 16.17
CA GLU A 60 -18.31 5.11 16.73
C GLU A 60 -18.72 5.46 18.16
N LEU A 61 -17.75 5.77 19.03
CA LEU A 61 -18.03 6.14 20.43
C LEU A 61 -18.82 7.44 20.54
N ILE A 62 -18.52 8.43 19.69
CA ILE A 62 -19.26 9.70 19.65
C ILE A 62 -20.70 9.47 19.20
N GLU A 63 -20.92 8.66 18.17
CA GLU A 63 -22.27 8.32 17.69
C GLU A 63 -23.05 7.51 18.71
N GLU A 64 -22.40 6.54 19.38
CA GLU A 64 -23.03 5.81 20.50
C GLU A 64 -23.44 6.75 21.63
N ARG A 65 -22.57 7.71 22.00
CA ARG A 65 -22.87 8.68 23.05
C ARG A 65 -24.07 9.53 22.68
N ARG A 66 -24.10 10.06 21.45
CA ARG A 66 -25.23 10.85 20.93
C ARG A 66 -26.54 10.07 20.97
N ARG A 67 -26.51 8.79 20.56
CA ARG A 67 -27.68 7.90 20.65
C ARG A 67 -28.18 7.77 22.08
N LEU A 68 -27.30 7.40 23.01
CA LEU A 68 -27.66 7.21 24.41
C LEU A 68 -28.11 8.51 25.09
N GLU A 69 -27.58 9.67 24.69
CA GLU A 69 -28.02 10.98 25.19
C GLU A 69 -29.45 11.27 24.74
N GLY A 70 -29.75 11.03 23.46
CA GLY A 70 -31.10 11.15 22.92
C GLY A 70 -32.09 10.22 23.63
N GLU A 71 -31.72 8.98 23.88
CA GLU A 71 -32.55 8.01 24.60
C GLU A 71 -32.74 8.40 26.08
N CYS A 72 -31.70 8.90 26.75
CA CYS A 72 -31.80 9.40 28.11
C CYS A 72 -32.76 10.59 28.22
N GLU A 73 -32.69 11.54 27.28
CA GLU A 73 -33.65 12.64 27.22
C GLU A 73 -35.07 12.17 26.90
N ARG A 74 -35.22 11.20 26.00
CA ARG A 74 -36.53 10.60 25.67
C ARG A 74 -37.16 9.98 26.92
N ILE A 75 -36.43 9.11 27.62
CA ILE A 75 -36.91 8.42 28.82
C ILE A 75 -37.29 9.44 29.90
N ARG A 76 -36.45 10.46 30.15
CA ARG A 76 -36.76 11.53 31.12
C ARG A 76 -38.06 12.26 30.78
N LYS A 77 -38.24 12.67 29.51
CA LYS A 77 -39.48 13.34 29.06
C LYS A 77 -40.69 12.43 29.20
N THR A 78 -40.55 11.12 28.99
CA THR A 78 -41.64 10.15 29.19
C THR A 78 -41.99 10.01 30.68
N ILE A 79 -41.00 9.97 31.58
CA ILE A 79 -41.22 9.96 33.04
C ILE A 79 -41.98 11.23 33.47
N GLU A 80 -41.52 12.42 33.04
CA GLU A 80 -42.15 13.71 33.39
C GLU A 80 -43.61 13.81 32.93
N ARG A 81 -43.96 13.12 31.85
CA ARG A 81 -45.34 13.06 31.31
C ARG A 81 -46.19 11.93 31.92
N GLY A 82 -45.63 11.14 32.84
CA GLY A 82 -46.30 9.98 33.43
C GLY A 82 -46.54 8.84 32.43
N GLY A 83 -45.68 8.70 31.42
CA GLY A 83 -45.86 7.75 30.32
C GLY A 83 -45.54 6.28 30.65
N TYR A 84 -44.97 5.98 31.83
CA TYR A 84 -44.76 4.62 32.32
C TYR A 84 -45.82 4.27 33.35
N SER A 85 -46.57 3.20 33.10
CA SER A 85 -47.67 2.78 33.98
C SER A 85 -47.19 1.92 35.14
N ARG A 86 -46.01 1.28 34.98
CA ARG A 86 -45.35 0.42 35.98
C ARG A 86 -43.84 0.62 35.94
N ALA A 87 -43.18 0.42 37.09
CA ALA A 87 -41.72 0.47 37.19
C ALA A 87 -41.04 -0.53 36.23
N GLU A 88 -41.63 -1.72 36.03
CA GLU A 88 -41.14 -2.74 35.10
C GLU A 88 -41.06 -2.25 33.64
N GLU A 89 -41.98 -1.37 33.20
CA GLU A 89 -41.97 -0.82 31.85
C GLU A 89 -40.77 0.10 31.63
N LEU A 90 -40.44 0.91 32.65
CA LEU A 90 -39.26 1.77 32.64
C LEU A 90 -37.96 0.94 32.68
N GLU A 91 -37.89 -0.07 33.54
CA GLU A 91 -36.74 -0.97 33.61
C GLU A 91 -36.49 -1.70 32.28
N ASN A 92 -37.56 -2.16 31.62
CA ASN A 92 -37.45 -2.83 30.32
C ASN A 92 -36.99 -1.86 29.22
N ASP A 93 -37.50 -0.62 29.19
CA ASP A 93 -37.09 0.40 28.21
C ASP A 93 -35.61 0.80 28.40
N VAL A 94 -35.19 1.03 29.65
CA VAL A 94 -33.77 1.28 29.97
C VAL A 94 -32.89 0.09 29.59
N ARG A 95 -33.32 -1.14 29.86
CA ARG A 95 -32.58 -2.35 29.47
C ARG A 95 -32.46 -2.47 27.95
N ALA A 96 -33.50 -2.14 27.20
CA ALA A 96 -33.49 -2.16 25.74
C ALA A 96 -32.54 -1.10 25.15
N VAL A 97 -32.52 0.11 25.72
CA VAL A 97 -31.59 1.18 25.30
C VAL A 97 -30.13 0.81 25.57
N LEU A 98 -29.87 0.18 26.73
CA LEU A 98 -28.53 -0.25 27.13
C LEU A 98 -28.06 -1.54 26.46
N ALA A 99 -28.97 -2.29 25.81
CA ALA A 99 -28.57 -3.43 25.01
C ALA A 99 -27.65 -2.95 23.88
N PRO A 100 -26.57 -3.69 23.59
CA PRO A 100 -25.77 -3.41 22.41
C PRO A 100 -26.71 -3.47 21.18
N PRO A 101 -26.56 -2.58 20.19
CA PRO A 101 -27.19 -2.81 18.89
C PRO A 101 -26.78 -4.22 18.45
N GLY A 102 -27.75 -5.05 18.06
CA GLY A 102 -27.47 -6.43 17.67
C GLY A 102 -26.37 -6.50 16.61
N ASP A 103 -25.52 -7.53 16.69
CA ASP A 103 -24.39 -7.81 15.81
C ASP A 103 -24.84 -8.07 14.35
N GLU A 104 -25.42 -7.07 13.70
CA GLU A 104 -25.58 -7.04 12.25
C GLU A 104 -24.51 -6.08 11.72
N ASP A 105 -23.45 -6.71 11.19
CA ASP A 105 -22.30 -6.12 10.49
C ASP A 105 -21.14 -5.57 11.34
N GLU A 106 -20.57 -6.39 12.24
CA GLU A 106 -19.11 -6.37 12.45
C GLU A 106 -18.39 -7.04 11.26
N ALA A 107 -18.55 -6.49 10.07
CA ALA A 107 -17.54 -6.60 9.03
C ALA A 107 -16.50 -5.50 9.28
N GLY A 108 -15.82 -5.55 10.44
CA GLY A 108 -14.64 -4.76 10.77
C GLY A 108 -13.41 -5.11 9.93
N GLY A 109 -13.61 -5.57 8.70
CA GLY A 109 -12.61 -5.51 7.66
C GLY A 109 -12.49 -4.04 7.30
N GLY A 110 -11.52 -3.35 7.91
CA GLY A 110 -11.00 -2.11 7.34
C GLY A 110 -10.88 -2.31 5.82
N PRO A 111 -11.22 -1.29 5.01
CA PRO A 111 -11.29 -1.46 3.56
C PRO A 111 -10.02 -2.20 3.15
N PRO A 112 -10.13 -3.33 2.42
CA PRO A 112 -8.95 -4.02 1.96
C PRO A 112 -8.08 -2.91 1.38
N ILE A 113 -6.86 -2.77 1.91
CA ILE A 113 -5.86 -1.93 1.27
C ILE A 113 -5.87 -2.51 -0.13
N ALA A 114 -6.56 -1.82 -1.03
CA ALA A 114 -6.61 -2.23 -2.40
C ALA A 114 -5.13 -2.26 -2.72
N ASP A 115 -4.64 -3.44 -3.12
CA ASP A 115 -3.48 -3.56 -4.00
C ASP A 115 -3.84 -2.61 -5.16
N ARG A 116 -3.64 -1.31 -4.96
CA ARG A 116 -4.11 -0.28 -5.86
C ARG A 116 -3.24 -0.56 -7.05
N PRO A 117 -3.81 -1.03 -8.17
CA PRO A 117 -3.00 -1.23 -9.36
C PRO A 117 -2.30 0.11 -9.57
N PRO A 118 -0.95 0.14 -9.60
CA PRO A 118 -0.29 1.41 -9.62
C PRO A 118 -0.72 2.06 -10.93
N ALA A 119 -1.22 3.29 -10.82
CA ALA A 119 -1.88 4.09 -11.84
C ALA A 119 -1.75 3.51 -13.25
N ASP A 120 -2.87 3.22 -13.93
CA ASP A 120 -2.95 2.83 -15.34
C ASP A 120 -2.22 3.85 -16.22
N LEU A 121 -0.89 3.80 -16.23
CA LEU A 121 -0.08 4.24 -17.33
C LEU A 121 -0.31 3.14 -18.33
N ASP A 122 -0.98 3.48 -19.42
CA ASP A 122 -1.16 2.62 -20.57
C ASP A 122 0.25 2.20 -21.00
N ASP A 123 0.67 1.04 -20.52
CA ASP A 123 1.88 0.41 -21.00
C ASP A 123 1.52 0.04 -22.44
N ASP A 124 1.98 0.87 -23.40
CA ASP A 124 1.90 0.72 -24.87
C ASP A 124 2.57 -0.59 -25.38
N LEU A 125 2.56 -1.63 -24.55
CA LEU A 125 3.06 -2.97 -24.81
C LEU A 125 1.94 -3.81 -25.41
N ASP A 126 2.21 -4.37 -26.58
CA ASP A 126 1.34 -5.37 -27.19
C ASP A 126 1.30 -6.67 -26.37
N ALA A 127 0.33 -7.53 -26.70
CA ALA A 127 0.12 -8.79 -26.00
C ALA A 127 1.32 -9.76 -26.10
N ALA A 128 2.04 -9.76 -27.23
CA ALA A 128 3.18 -10.65 -27.44
C ALA A 128 4.37 -10.24 -26.57
N MET A 129 4.60 -8.94 -26.42
CA MET A 129 5.64 -8.38 -25.56
C MET A 129 5.32 -8.62 -24.09
N LYS A 130 4.06 -8.42 -23.67
CA LYS A 130 3.59 -8.77 -22.31
C LYS A 130 3.85 -10.25 -21.99
N GLU A 131 3.49 -11.16 -22.89
CA GLU A 131 3.74 -12.60 -22.70
C GLU A 131 5.26 -12.91 -22.62
N GLY A 132 6.06 -12.27 -23.48
CA GLY A 132 7.52 -12.39 -23.48
C GLY A 132 8.15 -11.95 -22.15
N ILE A 133 7.68 -10.84 -21.59
CA ILE A 133 8.11 -10.33 -20.28
C ILE A 133 7.75 -11.32 -19.17
N VAL A 134 6.51 -11.81 -19.12
CA VAL A 134 6.07 -12.77 -18.11
C VAL A 134 6.91 -14.05 -18.16
N ARG A 135 7.13 -14.59 -19.36
CA ARG A 135 7.97 -15.78 -19.55
C ARG A 135 9.40 -15.54 -19.08
N ALA A 136 10.00 -14.42 -19.48
CA ALA A 136 11.35 -14.07 -19.07
C ALA A 136 11.45 -13.87 -17.55
N PHE A 137 10.45 -13.23 -16.93
CA PHE A 137 10.41 -12.98 -15.50
C PHE A 137 10.37 -14.29 -14.70
N LYS A 138 9.49 -15.22 -15.08
CA LYS A 138 9.40 -16.54 -14.43
C LYS A 138 10.69 -17.33 -14.49
N HIS A 139 11.41 -17.27 -15.61
CA HIS A 139 12.63 -18.05 -15.79
C HIS A 139 13.90 -17.37 -15.27
N VAL A 140 13.95 -16.03 -15.26
CA VAL A 140 15.18 -15.29 -14.93
C VAL A 140 15.15 -14.70 -13.53
N VAL A 141 13.98 -14.20 -13.10
CA VAL A 141 13.86 -13.41 -11.86
C VAL A 141 13.42 -14.31 -10.71
N LEU A 142 12.25 -14.96 -10.81
CA LEU A 142 11.67 -15.74 -9.70
C LEU A 142 12.64 -16.74 -9.03
N PRO A 143 13.47 -17.51 -9.77
CA PRO A 143 14.40 -18.44 -9.15
C PRO A 143 15.52 -17.77 -8.32
N ARG A 144 15.76 -16.47 -8.54
CA ARG A 144 16.86 -15.72 -7.93
C ARG A 144 16.42 -14.74 -6.84
N VAL A 145 15.11 -14.50 -6.69
CA VAL A 145 14.56 -13.58 -5.68
C VAL A 145 13.80 -14.28 -4.57
N HIS A 146 13.59 -15.59 -4.65
CA HIS A 146 12.77 -16.33 -3.69
C HIS A 146 13.44 -16.34 -2.30
N ALA A 147 12.69 -15.93 -1.27
CA ALA A 147 13.20 -15.74 0.10
C ALA A 147 13.88 -17.00 0.70
N ASP A 148 13.39 -18.19 0.35
CA ASP A 148 13.98 -19.45 0.86
C ASP A 148 15.19 -19.95 0.06
N THR A 149 15.45 -19.40 -1.14
CA THR A 149 16.48 -19.95 -2.05
C THR A 149 17.50 -18.92 -2.54
N SER A 150 17.40 -17.66 -2.12
CA SER A 150 18.39 -16.63 -2.45
C SER A 150 18.71 -15.71 -1.26
N ASP A 151 19.90 -15.13 -1.27
CA ASP A 151 20.34 -14.12 -0.28
C ASP A 151 19.77 -12.72 -0.57
N THR A 152 18.66 -12.63 -1.31
CA THR A 152 18.10 -11.34 -1.73
C THR A 152 17.29 -10.70 -0.60
N PRO A 153 17.43 -9.37 -0.35
CA PRO A 153 16.62 -8.67 0.63
C PRO A 153 15.12 -8.91 0.44
N TYR A 154 14.39 -9.06 1.55
CA TYR A 154 12.95 -9.35 1.54
C TYR A 154 12.13 -8.29 0.77
N SER A 155 12.50 -7.01 0.85
CA SER A 155 11.84 -5.93 0.09
C SER A 155 11.90 -6.13 -1.43
N ILE A 156 12.99 -6.71 -1.95
CA ILE A 156 13.12 -7.03 -3.37
C ILE A 156 12.20 -8.19 -3.75
N PHE A 157 12.14 -9.23 -2.91
CA PHE A 157 11.21 -10.35 -3.11
C PHE A 157 9.76 -9.85 -3.14
N GLU A 158 9.38 -9.02 -2.17
CA GLU A 158 8.02 -8.52 -2.04
C GLU A 158 7.60 -7.69 -3.26
N VAL A 159 8.46 -6.77 -3.73
CA VAL A 159 8.17 -5.97 -4.93
C VAL A 159 8.14 -6.85 -6.18
N ALA A 160 9.07 -7.80 -6.34
CA ALA A 160 9.08 -8.72 -7.48
C ALA A 160 7.83 -9.62 -7.51
N TYR A 161 7.41 -10.14 -6.35
CA TYR A 161 6.23 -10.97 -6.23
C TYR A 161 4.94 -10.17 -6.46
N SER A 162 4.86 -8.96 -5.89
CA SER A 162 3.74 -8.04 -6.12
C SER A 162 3.60 -7.71 -7.61
N ALA A 163 4.70 -7.32 -8.27
CA ALA A 163 4.70 -7.03 -9.71
C ALA A 163 4.22 -8.23 -10.55
N TYR A 164 4.60 -9.45 -10.17
CA TYR A 164 4.12 -10.65 -10.84
C TYR A 164 2.61 -10.90 -10.63
N LYS A 165 2.13 -10.73 -9.40
CA LYS A 165 0.72 -10.93 -9.03
C LYS A 165 -0.19 -9.89 -9.69
N SER A 166 0.24 -8.62 -9.73
CA SER A 166 -0.48 -7.50 -10.33
C SER A 166 -0.27 -7.37 -11.84
N GLN A 167 0.61 -8.20 -12.43
CA GLN A 167 1.01 -8.11 -13.84
C GLN A 167 1.59 -6.73 -14.21
N ASP A 168 2.41 -6.14 -13.32
CA ASP A 168 3.12 -4.90 -13.60
C ASP A 168 4.29 -5.18 -14.57
N TYR A 169 4.02 -5.04 -15.86
CA TYR A 169 4.97 -5.38 -16.92
C TYR A 169 6.21 -4.50 -16.92
N VAL A 170 6.11 -3.22 -16.51
CA VAL A 170 7.26 -2.31 -16.40
C VAL A 170 8.24 -2.80 -15.34
N ILE A 171 7.73 -3.08 -14.14
CA ILE A 171 8.58 -3.53 -13.02
C ILE A 171 9.13 -4.93 -13.32
N MET A 172 8.32 -5.82 -13.90
CA MET A 172 8.79 -7.15 -14.32
C MET A 172 9.92 -7.05 -15.34
N GLU A 173 9.78 -6.21 -16.36
CA GLU A 173 10.80 -6.02 -17.39
C GLU A 173 12.10 -5.46 -16.81
N ALA A 174 12.01 -4.48 -15.89
CA ALA A 174 13.17 -3.91 -15.20
C ALA A 174 13.95 -4.98 -14.41
N PHE A 175 13.24 -5.85 -13.67
CA PHE A 175 13.86 -6.99 -12.99
C PHE A 175 14.50 -7.97 -13.97
N VAL A 176 13.84 -8.27 -15.08
CA VAL A 176 14.42 -9.12 -16.13
C VAL A 176 15.73 -8.55 -16.65
N ILE A 177 15.81 -7.23 -16.87
CA ILE A 177 17.04 -6.54 -17.30
C ILE A 177 18.14 -6.66 -16.23
N GLN A 178 17.82 -6.40 -14.95
CA GLN A 178 18.76 -6.52 -13.83
C GLN A 178 19.37 -7.93 -13.76
N TYR A 179 18.51 -8.95 -13.70
CA TYR A 179 18.92 -10.34 -13.49
C TYR A 179 19.45 -11.03 -14.76
N ARG A 180 19.18 -10.52 -15.96
CA ARG A 180 19.88 -10.98 -17.18
C ARG A 180 21.39 -10.71 -17.14
N GLY A 181 21.83 -9.75 -16.34
CA GLY A 181 23.24 -9.39 -16.20
C GLY A 181 23.76 -8.53 -17.35
N ALA A 182 25.07 -8.26 -17.33
CA ALA A 182 25.74 -7.45 -18.34
C ALA A 182 25.60 -8.06 -19.75
N VAL A 183 25.49 -7.19 -20.75
CA VAL A 183 25.53 -7.57 -22.16
C VAL A 183 26.98 -7.75 -22.56
N GLY A 184 27.31 -8.93 -23.10
CA GLY A 184 28.60 -9.19 -23.74
C GLY A 184 28.46 -9.22 -25.27
N PRO A 185 29.60 -9.28 -25.98
CA PRO A 185 29.60 -9.39 -27.45
C PRO A 185 29.07 -10.75 -27.95
N SER A 186 28.97 -11.74 -27.06
CA SER A 186 28.43 -13.07 -27.33
C SER A 186 27.07 -13.27 -26.66
N GLY A 187 26.15 -13.94 -27.36
CA GLY A 187 24.87 -14.36 -26.83
C GLY A 187 24.98 -15.54 -25.87
N LYS A 188 23.83 -15.99 -25.32
CA LYS A 188 23.76 -17.11 -24.36
C LYS A 188 24.32 -18.44 -24.88
N SER A 189 24.42 -18.61 -26.20
CA SER A 189 24.97 -19.78 -26.89
C SER A 189 26.47 -19.68 -27.20
N GLY A 190 27.15 -18.62 -26.75
CA GLY A 190 28.55 -18.36 -27.11
C GLY A 190 28.76 -17.88 -28.56
N VAL A 191 27.66 -17.69 -29.31
CA VAL A 191 27.69 -17.11 -30.67
C VAL A 191 27.73 -15.59 -30.57
N LEU A 192 28.62 -14.95 -31.33
CA LEU A 192 28.71 -13.49 -31.42
C LEU A 192 27.37 -12.91 -31.89
N LEU A 193 26.88 -11.92 -31.15
CA LEU A 193 25.67 -11.20 -31.53
C LEU A 193 25.97 -10.34 -32.74
N THR A 194 25.06 -10.33 -33.70
CA THR A 194 25.15 -9.40 -34.83
C THR A 194 24.90 -7.98 -34.33
N ARG A 195 25.48 -6.98 -35.00
CA ARG A 195 25.24 -5.55 -34.70
C ARG A 195 23.75 -5.21 -34.68
N ALA A 196 22.96 -5.77 -35.60
CA ALA A 196 21.51 -5.55 -35.64
C ALA A 196 20.81 -6.06 -34.37
N GLN A 197 21.22 -7.22 -33.83
CA GLN A 197 20.69 -7.76 -32.58
C GLN A 197 21.09 -6.91 -31.38
N LEU A 198 22.33 -6.41 -31.34
CA LEU A 198 22.79 -5.50 -30.28
C LEU A 198 22.03 -4.16 -30.31
N VAL A 199 21.82 -3.58 -31.50
CA VAL A 199 21.05 -2.34 -31.67
C VAL A 199 19.58 -2.53 -31.28
N SER A 200 18.96 -3.65 -31.66
CA SER A 200 17.59 -3.98 -31.22
C SER A 200 17.49 -4.05 -29.70
N ARG A 201 18.45 -4.75 -29.07
CA ARG A 201 18.50 -4.89 -27.60
C ARG A 201 18.71 -3.55 -26.90
N LEU A 202 19.56 -2.68 -27.44
CA LEU A 202 19.75 -1.33 -26.94
C LEU A 202 18.44 -0.53 -27.01
N ALA A 203 17.70 -0.63 -28.12
CA ALA A 203 16.41 0.04 -28.28
C ALA A 203 15.38 -0.47 -27.27
N GLU A 204 15.29 -1.80 -27.08
CA GLU A 204 14.44 -2.42 -26.06
C GLU A 204 14.76 -1.90 -24.66
N TYR A 205 16.05 -1.85 -24.29
CA TYR A 205 16.49 -1.39 -22.96
C TYR A 205 16.19 0.10 -22.76
N ARG A 206 16.33 0.94 -23.79
CA ARG A 206 15.98 2.36 -23.73
C ARG A 206 14.48 2.56 -23.54
N ALA A 207 13.65 1.79 -24.23
CA ALA A 207 12.21 1.85 -24.07
C ALA A 207 11.78 1.41 -22.66
N ALA A 208 12.37 0.34 -22.13
CA ALA A 208 12.14 -0.12 -20.76
C ALA A 208 12.57 0.93 -19.71
N ALA A 209 13.74 1.55 -19.91
CA ALA A 209 14.23 2.63 -19.06
C ALA A 209 13.25 3.82 -19.01
N GLN A 210 12.74 4.25 -20.15
CA GLN A 210 11.78 5.36 -20.23
C GLN A 210 10.48 5.05 -19.49
N ARG A 211 9.93 3.85 -19.66
CA ARG A 211 8.73 3.41 -18.92
C ARG A 211 8.98 3.37 -17.41
N LEU A 212 10.12 2.81 -17.00
CA LEU A 212 10.49 2.73 -15.59
C LEU A 212 10.69 4.12 -14.98
N ASP A 213 11.33 5.05 -15.68
CA ASP A 213 11.50 6.42 -15.23
C ASP A 213 10.14 7.12 -15.08
N ALA A 214 9.24 6.96 -16.06
CA ALA A 214 7.88 7.51 -15.96
C ALA A 214 7.12 6.94 -14.74
N ARG A 215 7.22 5.62 -14.53
CA ARG A 215 6.63 4.92 -13.37
C ARG A 215 7.20 5.42 -12.05
N TYR A 216 8.52 5.57 -11.97
CA TYR A 216 9.20 6.08 -10.78
C TYR A 216 8.83 7.53 -10.47
N GLN A 217 8.76 8.40 -11.49
CA GLN A 217 8.31 9.78 -11.29
C GLN A 217 6.83 9.86 -10.89
N ALA A 218 5.98 8.98 -11.41
CA ALA A 218 4.58 8.90 -10.99
C ALA A 218 4.48 8.50 -9.51
N LEU A 219 5.25 7.49 -9.07
CA LEU A 219 5.32 7.08 -7.66
C LEU A 219 5.76 8.25 -6.79
N ARG A 220 6.84 8.95 -7.19
CA ARG A 220 7.37 10.10 -6.47
C ARG A 220 6.38 11.28 -6.37
N ARG A 221 5.53 11.49 -7.37
CA ARG A 221 4.48 12.53 -7.32
C ARG A 221 3.35 12.17 -6.34
N ASN A 222 3.10 10.88 -6.14
CA ASN A 222 2.08 10.40 -5.21
C ASN A 222 2.57 10.41 -3.76
N THR A 223 3.89 10.46 -3.53
CA THR A 223 4.47 10.71 -2.21
C THR A 223 4.45 12.20 -1.91
N THR A 224 3.98 12.62 -0.73
CA THR A 224 4.03 14.03 -0.36
C THR A 224 5.47 14.49 -0.19
N GLU A 225 5.74 15.76 -0.52
CA GLU A 225 7.09 16.31 -0.39
C GLU A 225 7.62 16.28 1.06
N GLU A 226 6.71 16.30 2.04
CA GLU A 226 7.03 16.14 3.46
C GLU A 226 7.43 14.71 3.83
N GLU A 227 6.74 13.69 3.31
CA GLU A 227 7.11 12.27 3.49
C GLU A 227 8.49 11.97 2.89
N LEU A 228 8.83 12.59 1.76
CA LEU A 228 10.13 12.43 1.10
C LEU A 228 11.27 13.15 1.84
N ARG A 229 11.04 14.37 2.34
CA ARG A 229 12.11 15.20 2.93
C ARG A 229 12.34 14.93 4.41
N ALA A 230 11.31 14.58 5.16
CA ALA A 230 11.38 14.46 6.61
C ALA A 230 10.54 13.28 7.12
N PRO A 231 10.87 12.04 6.72
CA PRO A 231 10.04 10.87 7.01
C PRO A 231 9.82 10.66 8.51
N GLU A 232 10.88 10.81 9.31
CA GLU A 232 10.81 10.69 10.78
C GLU A 232 9.87 11.71 11.42
N GLN A 233 9.86 12.95 10.92
CA GLN A 233 8.97 13.99 11.45
C GLN A 233 7.50 13.69 11.13
N THR A 234 7.24 13.14 9.95
CA THR A 234 5.89 12.69 9.57
C THR A 234 5.43 11.54 10.46
N LEU A 235 6.27 10.54 10.72
CA LEU A 235 5.97 9.46 11.67
C LEU A 235 5.75 9.97 13.11
N LEU A 236 6.55 10.95 13.57
CA LEU A 236 6.36 11.57 14.88
C LEU A 236 5.03 12.32 14.97
N ARG A 237 4.61 13.03 13.91
CA ARG A 237 3.29 13.68 13.85
C ARG A 237 2.16 12.67 13.95
N MET A 238 2.25 11.54 13.23
CA MET A 238 1.27 10.46 13.31
C MET A 238 1.18 9.88 14.74
N ARG A 239 2.32 9.67 15.40
CA ARG A 239 2.35 9.25 16.82
C ARG A 239 1.70 10.27 17.74
N GLY A 240 1.95 11.56 17.51
CA GLY A 240 1.31 12.65 18.25
C GLY A 240 -0.21 12.69 18.04
N GLN A 241 -0.69 12.44 16.82
CA GLN A 241 -2.12 12.29 16.54
C GLN A 241 -2.71 11.05 17.22
N ASN A 242 -2.00 9.92 17.21
CA ASN A 242 -2.42 8.70 17.89
C ASN A 242 -2.69 8.93 19.38
N GLU A 243 -1.79 9.68 20.05
CA GLU A 243 -1.95 10.00 21.46
C GLU A 243 -3.18 10.89 21.71
N LYS A 244 -3.43 11.87 20.84
CA LYS A 244 -4.66 12.67 20.89
C LYS A 244 -5.91 11.81 20.73
N PHE A 245 -5.91 10.86 19.80
CA PHE A 245 -7.03 9.92 19.64
C PHE A 245 -7.22 9.04 20.87
N ARG A 246 -6.14 8.52 21.47
CA ARG A 246 -6.23 7.73 22.71
C ARG A 246 -6.89 8.52 23.83
N GLN A 247 -6.45 9.77 24.05
CA GLN A 247 -7.02 10.64 25.07
C GLN A 247 -8.50 10.94 24.80
N ALA A 248 -8.87 11.23 23.55
CA ALA A 248 -10.26 11.45 23.17
C ALA A 248 -11.12 10.19 23.36
N ILE A 249 -10.63 9.01 22.97
CA ILE A 249 -11.32 7.72 23.17
C ILE A 249 -11.53 7.45 24.65
N LEU A 250 -10.53 7.69 25.51
CA LEU A 250 -10.68 7.53 26.96
C LEU A 250 -11.75 8.48 27.52
N ALA A 251 -11.74 9.75 27.09
CA ALA A 251 -12.73 10.73 27.51
C ALA A 251 -14.16 10.36 27.05
N GLU A 252 -14.34 9.90 25.82
CA GLU A 252 -15.65 9.45 25.32
C GLU A 252 -16.14 8.18 26.03
N ASN A 253 -15.26 7.22 26.32
CA ASN A 253 -15.62 6.05 27.12
C ASN A 253 -16.10 6.41 28.53
N GLU A 254 -15.46 7.38 29.18
CA GLU A 254 -15.90 7.83 30.51
C GLU A 254 -17.28 8.50 30.43
N ARG A 255 -17.50 9.36 29.43
CA ARG A 255 -18.83 9.97 29.19
C ARG A 255 -19.91 8.92 28.94
N LEU A 256 -19.62 7.90 28.14
CA LEU A 256 -20.51 6.78 27.90
C LEU A 256 -20.80 6.01 29.18
N ARG A 257 -19.79 5.76 30.01
CA ARG A 257 -19.95 5.09 31.31
C ARG A 257 -20.87 5.90 32.23
N GLU A 258 -20.62 7.20 32.39
CA GLU A 258 -21.48 8.09 33.19
C GLU A 258 -22.92 8.09 32.68
N LEU A 259 -23.12 8.10 31.36
CA LEU A 259 -24.43 8.11 30.75
C LEU A 259 -25.19 6.79 30.97
N ARG A 260 -24.51 5.65 30.85
CA ARG A 260 -25.08 4.34 31.19
C ARG A 260 -25.47 4.26 32.67
N LEU A 261 -24.63 4.75 33.57
CA LEU A 261 -24.96 4.84 35.00
C LEU A 261 -26.19 5.74 35.26
N ARG A 262 -26.30 6.88 34.57
CA ARG A 262 -27.48 7.76 34.67
C ARG A 262 -28.75 7.08 34.18
N LEU A 263 -28.68 6.33 33.08
CA LEU A 263 -29.81 5.55 32.56
C LEU A 263 -30.24 4.46 33.56
N GLN A 264 -29.29 3.73 34.15
CA GLN A 264 -29.56 2.74 35.20
C GLN A 264 -30.20 3.39 36.43
N ALA A 265 -29.69 4.54 36.88
CA ALA A 265 -30.22 5.26 38.03
C ALA A 265 -31.66 5.77 37.80
N LEU A 266 -32.06 6.06 36.55
CA LEU A 266 -33.46 6.40 36.24
C LEU A 266 -34.40 5.21 36.49
N ALA A 267 -33.96 3.99 36.17
CA ALA A 267 -34.73 2.79 36.43
C ALA A 267 -34.85 2.52 37.95
N GLU A 268 -33.75 2.65 38.69
CA GLU A 268 -33.70 2.37 40.14
C GLU A 268 -34.37 3.46 41.00
N GLY A 269 -34.24 4.73 40.62
CA GLY A 269 -34.71 5.89 41.40
C GLY A 269 -36.22 6.10 41.40
N THR A 270 -36.96 5.42 40.54
CA THR A 270 -38.43 5.54 40.40
C THR A 270 -39.18 4.48 41.23
N VAL A 271 -38.46 3.61 41.97
CA VAL A 271 -39.03 2.53 42.80
C VAL A 271 -39.22 2.96 44.27
N ARG A 272 -39.57 4.23 44.55
CA ARG A 272 -39.91 4.69 45.91
C ARG A 272 -41.25 5.41 45.97
#